data_AF-A0A938EIR2-F1
#
_entry.id   AF-A0A938EIR2-F1
#
_cell.length_a   1.000
_cell.length_b   1.000
_cell.length_c   1.000
_cell.angle_alpha   90.00
_cell.angle_beta   90.00
_cell.angle_gamma   90.00
#
_symmetry.space_group_name_H-M   'P 1'
#
loop_
_entity.id
_entity.type
_entity.pdbx_description
1 polymer ?
#
loop_
_entity_poly.entity_id
_entity_poly.type
_entity_poly.pdbx_seq_one_letter_code
_entity_poly.pdbx_strand_id
1 'polypeptide(L)'
;MSEPVFVPGEAPTRMAAFASRAGERAGRDLTAYDDLHAWSIADPDAFWSLVWDFFGVVGTRGEVAADPAVLPEARFFPGAGLNIVDTYLRPMPERDDADLPIVVQTGEIGEGIGVVASLTREELVERVAAAAAALRARGVAPGDRIALVLPVGI
;
A
#
# COMPACT_ATOMS: atom_id res chain seq x y z
N MET A 1 24.81 -21.24 -20.80
CA MET A 1 23.77 -20.33 -20.28
C MET A 1 23.71 -19.14 -21.22
N SER A 2 22.53 -18.72 -21.65
CA SER A 2 22.37 -17.53 -22.50
C SER A 2 22.66 -16.27 -21.68
N GLU A 3 23.29 -15.29 -22.32
CA GLU A 3 23.58 -13.99 -21.71
C GLU A 3 22.26 -13.22 -21.48
N PRO A 4 22.09 -12.52 -20.34
CA PRO A 4 20.86 -11.80 -20.04
C PRO A 4 20.64 -10.62 -21.00
N VAL A 5 19.39 -10.41 -21.42
CA VAL A 5 18.98 -9.32 -22.33
C VAL A 5 19.15 -7.94 -21.70
N PHE A 6 19.13 -7.87 -20.37
CA PHE A 6 19.30 -6.64 -19.61
C PHE A 6 19.80 -6.96 -18.20
N VAL A 7 20.69 -6.11 -17.69
CA VAL A 7 21.12 -6.10 -16.29
C VAL A 7 20.87 -4.69 -15.75
N PRO A 8 20.07 -4.52 -14.68
CA PRO A 8 19.83 -3.21 -14.09
C PRO A 8 21.12 -2.61 -13.53
N GLY A 9 21.28 -1.29 -13.65
CA GLY A 9 22.41 -0.57 -13.06
C GLY A 9 22.30 -0.45 -11.54
N GLU A 10 23.41 -0.04 -10.91
CA GLU A 10 23.52 0.17 -9.45
C GLU A 10 22.87 1.49 -9.02
N ALA A 11 21.54 1.56 -9.09
CA ALA A 11 20.77 2.66 -8.51
C ALA A 11 20.23 2.25 -7.12
N PRO A 12 20.21 3.15 -6.13
CA PRO A 12 19.55 2.86 -4.86
C PRO A 12 18.06 2.58 -5.12
N THR A 13 17.58 1.44 -4.63
CA THR A 13 16.18 1.04 -4.76
C THR A 13 15.49 1.01 -3.41
N ARG A 14 14.17 1.20 -3.40
CA ARG A 14 13.37 0.96 -2.19
C ARG A 14 13.46 -0.48 -1.71
N MET A 15 13.68 -1.43 -2.62
CA MET A 15 13.91 -2.83 -2.28
C MET A 15 15.22 -3.01 -1.51
N ALA A 16 16.31 -2.36 -1.93
CA ALA A 16 17.58 -2.41 -1.21
C ALA A 16 17.47 -1.80 0.20
N ALA A 17 16.73 -0.70 0.35
CA ALA A 17 16.44 -0.12 1.67
C ALA A 17 15.63 -1.09 2.55
N PHE A 18 14.62 -1.76 1.99
CA PHE A 18 13.85 -2.78 2.71
C PHE A 18 14.72 -3.98 3.10
N ALA A 19 15.55 -4.47 2.18
CA ALA A 19 16.47 -5.60 2.40
C ALA A 19 17.45 -5.32 3.55
N SER A 20 18.00 -4.10 3.61
CA SER A 20 18.84 -3.66 4.73
C SER A 20 18.09 -3.72 6.07
N ARG A 21 16.85 -3.22 6.13
CA ARG A 21 16.02 -3.27 7.35
C ARG A 21 15.62 -4.70 7.73
N ALA A 22 15.40 -5.56 6.73
CA ALA A 22 15.18 -6.99 6.95
C ALA A 22 16.41 -7.66 7.57
N GLY A 23 17.60 -7.33 7.07
CA GLY A 23 18.85 -7.84 7.63
C GLY A 23 19.07 -7.43 9.09
N GLU A 24 18.79 -6.17 9.41
CA GLU A 24 18.80 -5.68 10.81
C GLU A 24 17.82 -6.48 11.69
N ARG A 25 16.58 -6.70 11.20
CA ARG A 25 15.53 -7.42 11.94
C ARG A 25 15.85 -8.90 12.14
N ALA A 26 16.48 -9.53 11.16
CA ALA A 26 16.82 -10.95 11.15
C ALA A 26 18.21 -11.26 11.75
N GLY A 27 19.05 -10.25 11.97
CA GLY A 27 20.42 -10.41 12.48
C GLY A 27 21.37 -11.07 11.48
N ARG A 28 21.13 -10.92 10.17
CA ARG A 28 21.96 -11.50 9.09
C ARG A 28 21.93 -10.63 7.84
N ASP A 29 22.90 -10.82 6.95
CA ASP A 29 22.87 -10.13 5.65
C ASP A 29 21.73 -10.69 4.78
N LEU A 30 20.85 -9.80 4.32
CA LEU A 30 19.72 -10.09 3.43
C LEU A 30 19.72 -9.15 2.22
N THR A 31 20.85 -8.55 1.89
CA THR A 31 20.95 -7.58 0.77
C THR A 31 20.81 -8.23 -0.60
N ALA A 32 21.18 -9.50 -0.74
CA ALA A 32 20.88 -10.28 -1.94
C ALA A 32 19.40 -10.68 -1.97
N TYR A 33 18.77 -10.55 -3.14
CA TYR A 33 17.35 -10.84 -3.31
C TYR A 33 16.99 -12.28 -2.92
N ASP A 34 17.82 -13.26 -3.31
CA ASP A 34 17.58 -14.67 -3.02
C ASP A 34 17.56 -14.95 -1.52
N ASP A 35 18.44 -14.31 -0.75
CA ASP A 35 18.50 -14.43 0.71
C ASP A 35 17.27 -13.77 1.36
N LEU A 36 16.89 -12.57 0.90
CA LEU A 36 15.68 -11.88 1.36
C LEU A 36 14.42 -12.70 1.10
N HIS A 37 14.30 -13.28 -0.09
CA HIS A 37 13.17 -14.12 -0.49
C HIS A 37 13.14 -15.44 0.31
N ALA A 38 14.29 -16.09 0.49
CA ALA A 38 14.38 -17.29 1.33
C ALA A 38 13.95 -16.98 2.78
N TRP A 39 14.32 -15.81 3.30
CA TRP A 39 13.89 -15.36 4.62
C TRP A 39 12.38 -15.11 4.71
N SER A 40 11.78 -14.43 3.73
CA SER A 40 10.35 -14.10 3.77
C SER A 40 9.43 -15.33 3.79
N ILE A 41 9.91 -16.45 3.23
CA ILE A 41 9.23 -17.75 3.28
C ILE A 41 9.50 -18.49 4.59
N ALA A 42 10.74 -18.44 5.08
CA ALA A 42 11.14 -19.16 6.29
C ALA A 42 10.53 -18.55 7.56
N ASP A 43 10.33 -17.24 7.59
CA ASP A 43 9.74 -16.50 8.72
C ASP A 43 8.74 -15.45 8.21
N PRO A 44 7.54 -15.88 7.78
CA PRO A 44 6.53 -14.98 7.24
C PRO A 44 6.01 -13.99 8.29
N ASP A 45 5.99 -14.36 9.58
CA ASP A 45 5.52 -13.48 10.64
C ASP A 45 6.47 -12.28 10.83
N ALA A 46 7.78 -12.52 10.90
CA ALA A 46 8.75 -11.43 10.98
C ALA A 46 8.78 -10.58 9.70
N PHE A 47 8.64 -11.20 8.53
CA PHE A 47 8.59 -10.50 7.25
C PHE A 47 7.38 -9.56 7.16
N TRP A 48 6.16 -10.05 7.42
CA TRP A 48 4.95 -9.24 7.34
C TRP A 48 4.87 -8.19 8.45
N SER A 49 5.44 -8.48 9.62
CA SER A 49 5.65 -7.48 10.67
C SER A 49 6.50 -6.31 10.16
N LEU A 50 7.62 -6.61 9.50
CA LEU A 50 8.49 -5.59 8.95
C LEU A 50 7.83 -4.82 7.80
N VAL A 51 7.05 -5.48 6.95
CA VAL A 51 6.28 -4.82 5.89
C VAL A 51 5.34 -3.76 6.49
N TRP A 52 4.60 -4.11 7.55
CA TRP A 52 3.72 -3.17 8.23
C TRP A 52 4.48 -1.91 8.70
N ASP A 53 5.61 -2.12 9.37
CA ASP A 53 6.42 -1.04 9.95
C ASP A 53 7.11 -0.19 8.87
N PHE A 54 7.70 -0.84 7.86
CA PHE A 54 8.47 -0.18 6.81
C PHE A 54 7.60 0.72 5.92
N PHE A 55 6.36 0.29 5.61
CA PHE A 55 5.43 1.09 4.81
C PHE A 55 4.58 2.06 5.65
N GLY A 56 4.70 1.98 6.97
CA GLY A 56 3.98 2.86 7.90
C GLY A 56 2.47 2.67 7.81
N VAL A 57 2.01 1.42 7.89
CA VAL A 57 0.58 1.12 7.94
C VAL A 57 -0.01 1.70 9.22
N VAL A 58 -1.10 2.47 9.07
CA VAL A 58 -1.77 3.16 10.17
C VAL A 58 -2.84 2.25 10.76
N GLY A 59 -2.71 1.95 12.05
CA GLY A 59 -3.63 1.09 12.80
C GLY A 59 -2.91 0.31 13.88
N THR A 60 -3.57 -0.73 14.40
CA THR A 60 -2.95 -1.72 15.26
C THR A 60 -2.62 -2.97 14.44
N ARG A 61 -1.36 -3.41 14.47
CA ARG A 61 -0.90 -4.61 13.73
C ARG A 61 -1.39 -5.92 14.38
N GLY A 62 -1.56 -5.91 15.70
CA GLY A 62 -1.65 -7.14 16.50
C GLY A 62 -0.28 -7.78 16.73
N GLU A 63 -0.26 -8.84 17.52
CA GLU A 63 0.99 -9.54 17.88
C GLU A 63 1.51 -10.41 16.73
N VAL A 64 0.60 -11.13 16.06
CA VAL A 64 0.89 -12.03 14.93
C VAL A 64 0.55 -11.32 13.61
N ALA A 65 1.51 -11.27 12.69
CA ALA A 65 1.36 -10.77 11.33
C ALA A 65 1.03 -11.87 10.32
N ALA A 66 1.54 -13.09 10.50
CA ALA A 66 1.21 -14.21 9.63
C ALA A 66 1.20 -15.54 10.39
N ASP A 67 0.07 -16.23 10.39
CA ASP A 67 -0.05 -17.59 10.92
C ASP A 67 0.32 -18.62 9.83
N PRO A 68 1.32 -19.50 10.05
CA PRO A 68 1.79 -20.48 9.05
C PRO A 68 0.81 -21.62 8.74
N ALA A 69 -0.48 -21.48 9.07
CA ALA A 69 -1.52 -22.41 8.66
C ALA A 69 -1.65 -22.55 7.13
N VAL A 70 -2.15 -23.70 6.67
CA VAL A 70 -2.40 -23.97 5.25
C VAL A 70 -3.67 -23.26 4.80
N LEU A 71 -3.78 -22.97 3.50
CA LEU A 71 -5.04 -22.48 2.94
C LEU A 71 -6.16 -23.53 3.08
N PRO A 72 -7.41 -23.12 3.37
CA PRO A 72 -7.89 -21.74 3.50
C PRO A 72 -7.76 -21.12 4.91
N GLU A 73 -7.24 -21.85 5.90
CA GLU A 73 -7.18 -21.41 7.30
C GLU A 73 -6.10 -20.36 7.59
N ALA A 74 -5.13 -20.16 6.68
CA ALA A 74 -4.09 -19.14 6.78
C ALA A 74 -4.67 -17.74 7.09
N ARG A 75 -4.13 -17.08 8.11
CA ARG A 75 -4.54 -15.73 8.53
C ARG A 75 -3.37 -14.76 8.53
N PHE A 76 -3.58 -13.62 7.90
CA PHE A 76 -2.69 -12.46 8.00
C PHE A 76 -3.28 -11.48 8.99
N PHE A 77 -2.43 -10.99 9.90
CA PHE A 77 -2.74 -9.97 10.89
C PHE A 77 -4.07 -10.22 11.65
N PRO A 78 -4.30 -11.41 12.24
CA PRO A 78 -5.59 -11.75 12.86
C PRO A 78 -6.02 -10.83 14.01
N GLY A 79 -5.06 -10.14 14.64
CA GLY A 79 -5.32 -9.16 15.69
C GLY A 79 -5.31 -7.70 15.21
N ALA A 80 -5.21 -7.46 13.90
CA ALA A 80 -5.13 -6.09 13.39
C ALA A 80 -6.48 -5.38 13.39
N GLY A 81 -6.42 -4.08 13.69
CA GLY A 81 -7.49 -3.13 13.49
C GLY A 81 -6.97 -1.96 12.66
N LEU A 82 -7.55 -1.75 11.48
CA LEU A 82 -7.15 -0.65 10.60
C LEU A 82 -8.31 -0.18 9.74
N ASN A 83 -8.17 1.03 9.21
CA ASN A 83 -8.92 1.51 8.07
C ASN A 83 -7.93 1.89 6.96
N ILE A 84 -8.12 1.36 5.76
CA ILE A 84 -7.20 1.61 4.63
C ILE A 84 -7.11 3.11 4.30
N VAL A 85 -8.19 3.86 4.53
CA VAL A 85 -8.27 5.30 4.27
C VAL A 85 -7.27 6.05 5.15
N ASP A 86 -7.09 5.62 6.40
CA ASP A 86 -6.15 6.26 7.32
C ASP A 86 -4.71 6.10 6.85
N THR A 87 -4.39 4.97 6.21
CA THR A 87 -3.05 4.75 5.64
C THR A 87 -2.84 5.51 4.34
N TYR A 88 -3.84 5.51 3.45
CA TYR A 88 -3.74 6.11 2.10
C TYR A 88 -3.84 7.63 2.11
N LEU A 89 -4.66 8.21 2.99
CA LEU A 89 -4.92 9.65 3.05
C LEU A 89 -4.22 10.34 4.22
N ARG A 90 -3.29 9.66 4.92
CA ARG A 90 -2.52 10.28 6.00
C ARG A 90 -1.80 11.53 5.52
N PRO A 91 -1.74 12.60 6.34
CA PRO A 91 -0.85 13.71 6.08
C PRO A 91 0.61 13.24 5.99
N MET A 92 1.37 13.80 5.04
CA MET A 92 2.81 13.58 4.92
C MET A 92 3.52 14.92 5.15
N PRO A 93 3.65 15.39 6.41
CA PRO A 93 4.12 16.74 6.72
C PRO A 93 5.58 17.00 6.29
N GLU A 94 6.37 15.95 6.11
CA GLU A 94 7.75 16.05 5.59
C GLU A 94 7.80 16.32 4.09
N ARG A 95 6.66 16.28 3.39
CA ARG A 95 6.54 16.56 1.96
C ARG A 95 5.92 17.94 1.77
N ASP A 96 6.62 18.79 1.04
CA ASP A 96 6.12 20.10 0.59
C ASP A 96 5.32 19.93 -0.71
N ASP A 97 4.26 19.11 -0.65
CA ASP A 97 3.43 18.75 -1.82
C ASP A 97 1.92 18.80 -1.52
N ALA A 98 1.52 19.61 -0.53
CA ALA A 98 0.12 19.73 -0.13
C ALA A 98 -0.81 20.14 -1.29
N ASP A 99 -0.33 21.03 -2.17
CA ASP A 99 -1.07 21.52 -3.34
C ASP A 99 -0.88 20.65 -4.60
N LEU A 100 -0.06 19.59 -4.53
CA LEU A 100 0.13 18.69 -5.67
C LEU A 100 -1.01 17.67 -5.75
N PRO A 101 -1.45 17.32 -6.98
CA PRO A 101 -2.49 16.34 -7.16
C PRO A 101 -1.99 14.93 -6.80
N ILE A 102 -2.82 14.18 -6.06
CA ILE A 102 -2.59 12.77 -5.74
C ILE A 102 -3.47 11.84 -6.60
N VAL A 103 -4.51 12.38 -7.23
CA VAL A 103 -5.28 11.72 -8.29
C VAL A 103 -5.27 12.62 -9.52
N VAL A 104 -4.91 12.05 -10.66
CA VAL A 104 -4.91 12.73 -11.95
C VAL A 104 -5.71 11.87 -12.91
N GLN A 105 -6.81 12.41 -13.42
CA GLN A 105 -7.58 11.80 -14.48
C GLN A 105 -7.07 12.34 -15.82
N THR A 106 -6.68 11.41 -16.69
CA THR A 106 -6.37 11.71 -18.09
C THR A 106 -7.50 11.24 -18.99
N GLY A 107 -7.60 11.87 -20.16
CA GLY A 107 -8.59 11.52 -21.16
C GLY A 107 -8.22 12.10 -22.51
N GLU A 108 -9.01 11.74 -23.52
CA GLU A 108 -8.91 12.32 -24.84
C GLU A 108 -9.44 13.77 -24.79
N ILE A 109 -8.55 14.73 -25.07
CA ILE A 109 -8.88 16.15 -25.20
C ILE A 109 -8.31 16.69 -26.50
N GLY A 110 -9.16 17.28 -27.33
CA GLY A 110 -8.76 17.76 -28.65
C GLY A 110 -8.21 16.63 -29.52
N GLU A 111 -6.95 16.74 -29.94
CA GLU A 111 -6.26 15.77 -30.81
C GLU A 111 -5.34 14.78 -30.05
N GLY A 112 -5.41 14.72 -28.71
CA GLY A 112 -4.50 13.85 -27.94
C GLY A 112 -4.97 13.50 -26.53
N ILE A 113 -4.05 12.96 -25.72
CA ILE A 113 -4.26 12.65 -24.31
C ILE A 113 -3.82 13.83 -23.45
N GLY A 114 -4.63 14.23 -22.48
CA GLY A 114 -4.24 15.23 -21.50
C GLY A 114 -5.00 15.09 -20.18
N VAL A 115 -4.69 15.99 -19.25
CA VAL A 115 -5.32 16.01 -17.92
C VAL A 115 -6.69 16.66 -18.02
N VAL A 116 -7.73 15.95 -17.58
CA VAL A 116 -9.12 16.43 -17.58
C VAL A 116 -9.64 16.78 -16.20
N ALA A 117 -9.08 16.17 -15.16
CA ALA A 117 -9.37 16.49 -13.77
C ALA A 117 -8.20 16.06 -12.88
N SER A 118 -8.09 16.69 -11.71
CA SER A 118 -7.13 16.30 -10.69
C SER A 118 -7.67 16.62 -9.30
N LEU A 119 -7.22 15.87 -8.29
CA LEU A 119 -7.53 16.13 -6.89
C LEU A 119 -6.26 16.22 -6.07
N THR A 120 -6.16 17.27 -5.24
CA THR A 120 -5.22 17.29 -4.12
C THR A 120 -5.65 16.30 -3.04
N ARG A 121 -4.78 16.09 -2.04
CA ARG A 121 -5.10 15.22 -0.90
C ARG A 121 -6.31 15.73 -0.12
N GLU A 122 -6.35 17.02 0.15
CA GLU A 122 -7.43 17.65 0.93
C GLU A 122 -8.77 17.50 0.21
N GLU A 123 -8.80 17.79 -1.09
CA GLU A 123 -9.99 17.63 -1.93
C GLU A 123 -10.49 16.17 -2.00
N LEU A 124 -9.58 15.19 -1.98
CA LEU A 124 -9.94 13.78 -1.94
C LEU A 124 -10.50 13.39 -0.56
N VAL A 125 -9.90 13.87 0.53
CA VAL A 125 -10.38 13.62 1.91
C VAL A 125 -11.81 14.16 2.07
N GLU A 126 -12.07 15.38 1.61
CA GLU A 126 -13.41 15.98 1.68
C GLU A 126 -14.46 15.15 0.90
N ARG A 127 -14.13 14.75 -0.33
CA ARG A 127 -15.03 13.92 -1.16
C ARG A 127 -15.30 12.55 -0.52
N VAL A 128 -14.26 11.89 0.01
CA VAL A 128 -14.39 10.60 0.70
C VAL A 128 -15.24 10.75 1.97
N ALA A 129 -15.04 11.81 2.75
CA ALA A 129 -15.82 12.09 3.94
C ALA A 129 -17.30 12.33 3.63
N ALA A 130 -17.59 13.12 2.58
CA ALA A 130 -18.95 13.39 2.12
C ALA A 130 -19.66 12.10 1.65
N ALA A 131 -18.99 11.28 0.84
CA ALA A 131 -19.52 10.00 0.37
C ALA A 131 -19.81 9.05 1.55
N ALA A 132 -18.85 8.91 2.47
CA ALA A 132 -19.01 8.07 3.65
C ALA A 132 -20.16 8.56 4.56
N ALA A 133 -20.32 9.87 4.75
CA ALA A 133 -21.44 10.44 5.49
C ALA A 133 -22.79 10.13 4.82
N ALA A 134 -22.88 10.27 3.50
CA ALA A 134 -24.10 9.97 2.74
C ALA A 134 -24.49 8.49 2.77
N LEU A 135 -23.52 7.58 2.79
CA LEU A 135 -23.74 6.14 2.95
C LEU A 135 -24.20 5.79 4.37
N ARG A 136 -23.54 6.34 5.40
CA ARG A 136 -23.96 6.15 6.81
C ARG A 136 -25.37 6.67 7.06
N ALA A 137 -25.73 7.82 6.48
CA ALA A 137 -27.09 8.38 6.57
C ALA A 137 -28.16 7.47 5.93
N ARG A 138 -27.76 6.57 5.03
CA ARG A 138 -28.63 5.54 4.42
C ARG A 138 -28.59 4.20 5.16
N GLY A 139 -27.94 4.14 6.32
CA GLY A 139 -27.89 2.95 7.17
C GLY A 139 -26.80 1.94 6.80
N VAL A 140 -25.86 2.28 5.91
CA VAL A 140 -24.74 1.39 5.57
C VAL A 140 -23.83 1.19 6.78
N ALA A 141 -23.54 -0.07 7.09
CA ALA A 141 -22.72 -0.50 8.22
C ALA A 141 -21.59 -1.46 7.78
N PRO A 142 -20.57 -1.68 8.63
CA PRO A 142 -19.54 -2.69 8.37
C PRO A 142 -20.16 -4.07 8.07
N GLY A 143 -19.75 -4.68 6.96
CA GLY A 143 -20.31 -5.96 6.48
C GLY A 143 -21.37 -5.82 5.38
N ASP A 144 -21.89 -4.62 5.15
CA ASP A 144 -22.75 -4.35 4.01
C ASP A 144 -21.95 -4.31 2.70
N ARG A 145 -22.60 -4.72 1.61
CA ARG A 145 -22.02 -4.71 0.27
C ARG A 145 -22.61 -3.55 -0.52
N ILE A 146 -21.73 -2.78 -1.17
CA ILE A 146 -22.11 -1.67 -2.04
C ILE A 146 -21.63 -2.01 -3.45
N ALA A 147 -22.55 -2.03 -4.42
CA ALA A 147 -22.21 -2.20 -5.82
C ALA A 147 -21.99 -0.82 -6.47
N LEU A 148 -20.90 -0.66 -7.21
CA LEU A 148 -20.57 0.54 -7.97
C LEU A 148 -20.53 0.20 -9.46
N VAL A 149 -21.30 0.92 -10.25
CA VAL A 149 -21.24 0.88 -11.73
C VAL A 149 -20.89 2.29 -12.17
N LEU A 150 -19.59 2.55 -12.28
CA LEU A 150 -19.02 3.86 -12.55
C LEU A 150 -18.06 3.75 -13.75
N PRO A 151 -17.96 4.80 -14.59
CA PRO A 151 -16.86 4.90 -15.54
C PRO A 151 -15.52 5.07 -14.80
N VAL A 152 -14.41 4.90 -15.51
CA VAL A 152 -13.08 5.26 -14.97
C VAL A 152 -12.96 6.78 -14.96
N GLY A 153 -12.82 7.38 -13.79
CA GLY A 153 -12.68 8.82 -13.62
C GLY A 153 -12.78 9.25 -12.16
N ILE A 154 -12.59 10.56 -11.94
CA ILE A 154 -12.90 11.24 -10.68
C ILE A 154 -14.39 11.60 -10.64
#